data_AF-A0A5N6FSD1-F1
#
_entry.id   AF-A0A5N6FSD1-F1
#
_cell.length_a   1.000
_cell.length_b   1.000
_cell.length_c   1.000
_cell.angle_alpha   90.00
_cell.angle_beta   90.00
_cell.angle_gamma   90.00
#
_symmetry.space_group_name_H-M   'P 1'
#
loop_
_entity.id
_entity.type
_entity.pdbx_description
1 polymer ?
#
loop_
_entity_poly.entity_id
_entity_poly.type
_entity_poly.pdbx_seq_one_letter_code
_entity_poly.pdbx_strand_id
1 'polypeptide(L)'
;MKRQPRKLKWTKTSRAANGKEMIVDSSLVLSQFAKKRNAPVKYDRNLVAATVKAMERVEEIRQRRERAFTKRRLAGKLARDRKREEDRKVVAEGEHLIRKELRNREEGMPLVSEPAKIHNEGMPRQKKKTRILVDGTTQEEMDVD
;
A
#
# COMPACT_ATOMS: atom_id res chain seq x y z
N MET A 1 7.68 -0.76 35.33
CA MET A 1 7.77 -2.00 34.51
C MET A 1 9.03 -1.93 33.64
N LYS A 2 10.04 -2.79 33.85
CA LYS A 2 11.31 -2.76 33.09
C LYS A 2 11.18 -3.62 31.82
N ARG A 3 10.70 -3.03 30.71
CA ARG A 3 10.54 -3.74 29.43
C ARG A 3 11.78 -3.56 28.55
N GLN A 4 12.17 -4.64 27.84
CA GLN A 4 13.34 -4.62 26.96
C GLN A 4 12.99 -4.01 25.59
N PRO A 5 13.62 -2.90 25.16
CA PRO A 5 13.24 -2.19 23.93
C PRO A 5 13.39 -3.05 22.67
N ARG A 6 14.40 -3.93 22.60
CA ARG A 6 14.59 -4.86 21.47
C ARG A 6 13.39 -5.79 21.22
N LYS A 7 12.63 -6.11 22.28
CA LYS A 7 11.43 -6.97 22.22
C LYS A 7 10.14 -6.19 21.91
N LEU A 8 10.16 -4.86 22.00
CA LEU A 8 9.00 -4.02 21.72
C LEU A 8 8.95 -3.66 20.23
N LYS A 9 8.02 -4.28 19.50
CA LYS A 9 7.92 -4.24 18.03
C LYS A 9 7.86 -2.84 17.40
N TRP A 10 7.37 -1.83 18.13
CA TRP A 10 7.21 -0.45 17.65
C TRP A 10 8.49 0.40 17.79
N THR A 11 9.45 -0.04 18.60
CA THR A 11 10.68 0.73 18.83
C THR A 11 11.65 0.65 17.66
N LYS A 12 12.45 1.70 17.46
CA LYS A 12 13.52 1.75 16.45
C LYS A 12 14.51 0.59 16.64
N THR A 13 14.89 0.30 17.89
CA THR A 13 15.84 -0.77 18.22
C THR A 13 15.33 -2.16 17.82
N SER A 14 14.05 -2.45 18.07
CA SER A 14 13.45 -3.72 17.65
C SER A 14 13.34 -3.82 16.12
N ARG A 15 12.99 -2.71 15.46
CA ARG A 15 12.91 -2.65 13.99
C ARG A 15 14.27 -2.87 13.33
N ALA A 16 15.31 -2.21 13.84
CA ALA A 16 16.68 -2.41 13.42
C ALA A 16 17.10 -3.88 13.61
N ALA A 17 16.99 -4.43 14.83
CA ALA A 17 17.42 -5.81 15.12
C ALA A 17 16.70 -6.86 14.24
N ASN A 18 15.46 -6.61 13.83
CA ASN A 18 14.68 -7.50 12.97
C ASN A 18 14.80 -7.17 11.46
N GLY A 19 15.76 -6.33 11.05
CA GLY A 19 15.99 -6.00 9.65
C GLY A 19 14.86 -5.21 8.97
N LYS A 20 14.02 -4.51 9.74
CA LYS A 20 12.94 -3.64 9.20
C LYS A 20 13.43 -2.26 8.80
N GLU A 21 14.68 -1.93 9.15
CA GLU A 21 15.35 -0.68 8.85
C GLU A 21 16.73 -0.95 8.30
N MET A 22 17.22 -0.02 7.51
CA MET A 22 18.56 -0.09 6.93
C MET A 22 19.59 0.27 8.00
N ILE A 23 20.34 -0.71 8.51
CA ILE A 23 21.35 -0.51 9.57
C ILE A 23 22.76 -0.30 8.99
N VAL A 24 23.15 -1.13 8.03
CA VAL A 24 24.50 -1.12 7.43
C VAL A 24 24.38 -0.47 6.07
N ASP A 25 24.33 0.86 6.08
CA ASP A 25 24.54 1.61 4.86
C ASP A 25 26.05 1.78 4.70
N SER A 26 26.61 1.35 3.57
CA SER A 26 28.05 1.46 3.25
C SER A 26 28.56 2.91 3.22
N SER A 27 27.68 3.88 3.48
CA SER A 27 28.01 5.22 3.97
C SER A 27 28.48 5.21 5.44
N LEU A 28 29.64 4.59 5.72
CA LEU A 28 30.43 4.85 6.93
C LEU A 28 30.62 6.37 7.18
N VAL A 29 30.56 7.17 6.11
CA VAL A 29 30.54 8.64 6.12
C VAL A 29 29.34 9.23 6.90
N LEU A 30 28.12 8.66 6.82
CA LEU A 30 26.92 9.22 7.50
C LEU A 30 27.01 9.10 9.03
N SER A 31 27.56 7.98 9.51
CA SER A 31 27.85 7.80 10.94
C SER A 31 28.87 8.82 11.45
N GLN A 32 29.83 9.23 10.60
CA GLN A 32 30.81 10.26 10.96
C GLN A 32 30.19 11.66 11.11
N PHE A 33 29.10 11.97 10.39
CA PHE A 33 28.34 13.21 10.55
C PHE A 33 27.54 13.22 11.86
N ALA A 34 26.93 12.09 12.24
CA ALA A 34 26.16 11.96 13.48
C ALA A 34 27.02 11.63 14.73
N LYS A 35 28.34 11.45 14.56
CA LYS A 35 29.25 11.11 15.65
C LYS A 35 29.40 12.28 16.61
N LYS A 36 29.24 12.00 17.92
CA LYS A 36 29.57 12.95 18.99
C LYS A 36 31.04 13.37 18.88
N ARG A 37 31.29 14.68 18.79
CA ARG A 37 32.63 15.26 18.81
C ARG A 37 32.98 15.63 20.24
N ASN A 38 34.10 15.12 20.74
CA ASN A 38 34.56 15.38 22.12
C ASN A 38 35.48 16.60 22.22
N ALA A 39 35.91 17.17 21.09
CA ALA A 39 36.74 18.37 21.02
C ALA A 39 36.02 19.43 20.17
N PRO A 40 35.89 20.68 20.65
CA PRO A 40 35.35 21.77 19.87
C PRO A 40 36.38 22.23 18.82
N VAL A 41 35.88 22.76 17.71
CA VAL A 41 36.68 23.42 16.68
C VAL A 41 36.35 24.91 16.73
N LYS A 42 37.35 25.77 16.50
CA LYS A 42 37.12 27.22 16.42
C LYS A 42 36.12 27.53 15.31
N TYR A 43 35.27 28.52 15.52
CA TYR A 43 34.30 28.94 14.51
C TYR A 43 35.01 29.38 13.22
N ASP A 44 34.58 28.81 12.11
CA ASP A 44 34.91 29.23 10.76
C ASP A 44 33.61 29.26 9.94
N ARG A 45 33.29 30.42 9.37
CA ARG A 45 32.08 30.65 8.58
C ARG A 45 32.02 29.73 7.36
N ASN A 46 33.16 29.50 6.71
CA ASN A 46 33.22 28.67 5.50
C ASN A 46 32.96 27.20 5.87
N LEU A 47 33.52 26.73 6.98
CA LEU A 47 33.26 25.40 7.52
C LEU A 47 31.78 25.20 7.87
N VAL A 48 31.16 26.17 8.55
CA VAL A 48 29.74 26.10 8.90
C VAL A 48 28.85 26.09 7.64
N ALA A 49 29.12 26.97 6.68
CA ALA A 49 28.37 27.00 5.43
C ALA A 49 28.48 25.69 4.63
N ALA A 50 29.68 25.10 4.57
CA ALA A 50 29.91 23.83 3.90
C ALA A 50 29.20 22.66 4.62
N THR A 51 29.22 22.64 5.96
CA THR A 51 28.58 21.56 6.74
C THR A 51 27.07 21.60 6.64
N VAL A 52 26.44 22.78 6.63
CA VAL A 52 24.98 22.90 6.42
C VAL A 52 24.56 22.32 5.07
N LYS A 53 25.24 22.71 3.98
CA LYS A 53 24.97 22.16 2.64
C LYS A 53 25.21 20.65 2.58
N ALA A 54 26.27 20.16 3.23
CA ALA A 54 26.55 18.73 3.28
C ALA A 54 25.46 17.95 4.05
N MET A 55 24.93 18.50 5.16
CA MET A 55 23.88 17.86 5.94
C MET A 55 22.59 17.66 5.14
N GLU A 56 22.16 18.66 4.36
CA GLU A 56 21.00 18.56 3.48
C GLU A 56 21.18 17.43 2.47
N ARG A 57 22.32 17.43 1.77
CA ARG A 57 22.62 16.42 0.75
C ARG A 57 22.68 15.00 1.33
N VAL A 58 23.23 14.87 2.53
CA VAL A 58 23.35 13.60 3.25
C VAL A 58 21.97 13.04 3.61
N GLU A 59 21.05 13.89 4.07
CA GLU A 59 19.70 13.48 4.42
C GLU A 59 18.87 13.06 3.19
N GLU A 60 19.02 13.75 2.06
CA GLU A 60 18.40 13.33 0.79
C GLU A 60 18.82 11.92 0.36
N ILE A 61 20.13 11.63 0.42
CA ILE A 61 20.69 10.33 0.06
C ILE A 61 20.15 9.26 1.01
N ARG A 62 20.11 9.55 2.31
CA ARG A 62 19.56 8.65 3.33
C ARG A 62 18.10 8.31 3.04
N GLN A 63 17.25 9.30 2.81
CA GLN A 63 15.83 9.08 2.51
C GLN A 63 15.65 8.25 1.24
N ARG A 64 16.43 8.53 0.18
CA ARG A 64 16.38 7.76 -1.07
C ARG A 64 16.74 6.28 -0.83
N ARG A 65 17.77 6.00 -0.04
CA ARG A 65 18.20 4.63 0.28
C ARG A 65 17.22 3.92 1.20
N GLU A 66 16.68 4.59 2.22
CA GLU A 66 15.66 4.02 3.11
C GLU A 66 14.38 3.66 2.34
N ARG A 67 13.96 4.52 1.39
CA ARG A 67 12.85 4.22 0.47
C ARG A 67 13.17 2.99 -0.39
N ALA A 68 14.37 2.89 -0.95
CA ALA A 68 14.79 1.75 -1.75
C ALA A 68 14.83 0.44 -0.92
N PHE A 69 15.35 0.50 0.30
CA PHE A 69 15.36 -0.63 1.24
C PHE A 69 13.93 -1.08 1.59
N THR A 70 13.06 -0.12 1.92
CA THR A 70 11.65 -0.39 2.23
C THR A 70 10.93 -0.99 1.04
N LYS A 71 11.17 -0.47 -0.18
CA LYS A 71 10.63 -1.03 -1.41
C LYS A 71 11.10 -2.46 -1.63
N ARG A 72 12.39 -2.75 -1.47
CA ARG A 72 12.92 -4.13 -1.61
C ARG A 72 12.32 -5.09 -0.58
N ARG A 73 12.21 -4.65 0.68
CA ARG A 73 11.63 -5.44 1.78
C ARG A 73 10.15 -5.73 1.56
N LEU A 74 9.37 -4.73 1.13
CA LEU A 74 7.93 -4.88 0.89
C LEU A 74 7.59 -5.48 -0.48
N ALA A 75 8.52 -5.42 -1.43
CA ALA A 75 8.34 -6.03 -2.75
C ALA A 75 8.32 -7.56 -2.71
N GLY A 76 8.60 -8.17 -1.55
CA GLY A 76 8.70 -9.61 -1.28
C GLY A 76 7.86 -10.43 -2.25
N LYS A 77 8.52 -10.96 -3.29
CA LYS A 77 7.90 -11.78 -4.33
C LYS A 77 7.08 -12.89 -3.68
N LEU A 78 7.67 -13.56 -2.69
CA LEU A 78 7.03 -14.61 -1.91
C LEU A 78 5.70 -14.19 -1.24
N ALA A 79 5.61 -12.99 -0.66
CA ALA A 79 4.37 -12.53 -0.03
C ALA A 79 3.30 -12.19 -1.08
N ARG A 80 3.71 -11.68 -2.25
CA ARG A 80 2.80 -11.41 -3.37
C ARG A 80 2.30 -12.71 -4.02
N ASP A 81 3.19 -13.68 -4.19
CA ASP A 81 2.88 -14.96 -4.81
C ASP A 81 1.96 -15.77 -3.89
N ARG A 82 2.25 -15.81 -2.59
CA ARG A 82 1.34 -16.37 -1.58
C ARG A 82 -0.03 -15.71 -1.59
N LYS A 83 -0.08 -14.37 -1.65
CA LYS A 83 -1.36 -13.66 -1.74
C LYS A 83 -2.13 -14.06 -3.02
N ARG A 84 -1.47 -14.20 -4.16
CA ARG A 84 -2.13 -14.65 -5.41
C ARG A 84 -2.69 -16.07 -5.29
N GLU A 85 -1.99 -16.97 -4.61
CA GLU A 85 -2.48 -18.32 -4.34
C GLU A 85 -3.70 -18.30 -3.42
N GLU A 86 -3.64 -17.51 -2.34
CA GLU A 86 -4.77 -17.28 -1.44
C GLU A 86 -5.97 -16.69 -2.18
N ASP A 87 -5.76 -15.66 -3.01
CA ASP A 87 -6.80 -15.04 -3.84
C ASP A 87 -7.43 -16.06 -4.81
N ARG A 88 -6.63 -16.91 -5.47
CA ARG A 88 -7.14 -18.00 -6.34
C ARG A 88 -8.00 -18.99 -5.57
N LYS A 89 -7.56 -19.38 -4.36
CA LYS A 89 -8.31 -20.30 -3.50
C LYS A 89 -9.65 -19.69 -3.08
N VAL A 90 -9.66 -18.43 -2.67
CA VAL A 90 -10.87 -17.69 -2.30
C VAL A 90 -11.84 -17.61 -3.47
N VAL A 91 -11.37 -17.36 -4.69
CA VAL A 91 -12.22 -17.34 -5.89
C VAL A 91 -12.82 -18.71 -6.18
N ALA A 92 -12.05 -19.79 -6.04
CA ALA A 92 -12.55 -21.15 -6.24
C ALA A 92 -13.62 -21.54 -5.21
N GLU A 93 -13.44 -21.18 -3.94
CA GLU A 93 -14.43 -21.44 -2.88
C GLU A 93 -15.67 -20.51 -3.01
N GLY A 94 -15.45 -19.29 -3.48
CA GLY A 94 -16.45 -18.23 -3.61
C GLY A 94 -17.14 -18.13 -4.98
N GLU A 95 -17.03 -19.15 -5.83
CA GLU A 95 -17.53 -19.12 -7.22
C GLU A 95 -19.01 -18.73 -7.33
N HIS A 96 -19.80 -19.16 -6.36
CA HIS A 96 -21.23 -18.83 -6.24
C HIS A 96 -21.50 -17.32 -6.08
N LEU A 97 -20.58 -16.55 -5.50
CA LEU A 97 -20.72 -15.09 -5.33
C LEU A 97 -20.46 -14.32 -6.63
N ILE A 98 -19.75 -14.93 -7.59
CA ILE A 98 -19.28 -14.30 -8.84
C ILE A 98 -20.07 -14.84 -10.05
N ARG A 99 -21.07 -15.71 -9.83
CA ARG A 99 -21.80 -16.41 -10.89
C ARG A 99 -22.44 -15.48 -11.92
N LYS A 100 -23.00 -14.35 -11.48
CA LYS A 100 -23.57 -13.32 -12.37
C LYS A 100 -22.50 -12.63 -13.24
N GLU A 101 -21.36 -12.31 -12.65
CA GLU A 101 -20.24 -11.65 -13.33
C GLU A 101 -19.57 -12.60 -14.34
N LEU A 102 -19.45 -13.89 -14.00
CA LEU A 102 -18.96 -14.94 -14.90
C LEU A 102 -19.88 -15.09 -16.12
N ARG A 103 -21.18 -15.14 -15.91
CA ARG A 103 -22.17 -15.24 -16.99
C ARG A 103 -22.13 -14.02 -17.93
N ASN A 104 -22.10 -12.81 -17.37
CA ASN A 104 -21.99 -11.59 -18.16
C ASN A 104 -20.72 -11.57 -19.02
N ARG A 105 -19.61 -12.13 -18.51
CA ARG A 105 -18.34 -12.26 -19.24
C ARG A 105 -18.42 -13.28 -20.38
N GLU A 106 -19.11 -14.40 -20.19
CA GLU A 106 -19.34 -15.42 -21.23
C GLU A 106 -20.24 -14.89 -22.36
N GLU A 107 -21.24 -14.09 -22.02
CA GLU A 107 -22.16 -13.44 -22.96
C GLU A 107 -21.55 -12.20 -23.63
N GLY A 108 -20.28 -11.87 -23.35
CA GLY A 108 -19.56 -10.74 -23.95
C GLY A 108 -20.03 -9.36 -23.47
N MET A 109 -20.81 -9.31 -22.39
CA MET A 109 -21.30 -8.06 -21.81
C MET A 109 -20.20 -7.40 -20.95
N PRO A 110 -20.08 -6.06 -20.97
CA PRO A 110 -19.05 -5.37 -20.19
C PRO A 110 -19.30 -5.57 -18.69
N LEU A 111 -18.26 -6.03 -17.97
CA LEU A 111 -18.32 -6.38 -16.55
C LEU A 111 -18.70 -5.22 -15.62
N VAL A 112 -18.53 -3.96 -16.04
CA VAL A 112 -18.99 -2.78 -15.31
C VAL A 112 -19.28 -1.67 -16.31
N SER A 113 -20.51 -1.14 -16.32
CA SER A 113 -20.77 0.19 -16.84
C SER A 113 -20.09 1.19 -15.90
N GLU A 114 -19.23 2.07 -16.42
CA GLU A 114 -18.67 3.19 -15.63
C GLU A 114 -19.79 3.85 -14.79
N PRO A 115 -19.50 4.29 -13.55
CA PRO A 115 -20.54 4.92 -12.72
C PRO A 115 -21.14 6.07 -13.51
N ALA A 116 -22.42 5.91 -13.89
CA ALA A 116 -23.12 6.88 -14.72
C ALA A 116 -23.05 8.25 -14.05
N LYS A 117 -22.42 9.22 -14.73
CA LYS A 117 -22.55 10.63 -14.35
C LYS A 117 -24.04 10.95 -14.40
N ILE A 118 -24.63 11.21 -13.22
CA ILE A 118 -26.04 11.53 -13.09
C ILE A 118 -26.28 12.88 -13.75
N HIS A 119 -26.70 12.89 -15.01
CA HIS A 119 -27.30 14.06 -15.63
C HIS A 119 -28.78 14.12 -15.21
N ASN A 120 -29.11 15.15 -14.44
CA ASN A 120 -30.46 15.45 -14.00
C ASN A 120 -31.28 16.00 -15.17
N GLU A 121 -31.92 15.15 -15.94
CA GLU A 121 -33.05 15.55 -16.77
C GLU A 121 -34.22 14.61 -16.52
N GLY A 122 -35.31 15.19 -16.03
CA GLY A 122 -36.49 14.49 -15.55
C GLY A 122 -37.27 13.86 -16.70
N MET A 123 -37.15 12.54 -16.85
CA MET A 123 -38.18 11.73 -17.49
C MET A 123 -38.85 10.82 -16.46
N PRO A 124 -40.18 10.62 -16.54
CA PRO A 124 -40.89 9.70 -15.66
C PRO A 124 -40.45 8.27 -15.99
N ARG A 125 -39.53 7.73 -15.19
CA ARG A 125 -39.14 6.31 -15.24
C ARG A 125 -40.34 5.46 -14.81
N GLN A 126 -40.93 4.71 -15.74
CA GLN A 126 -41.82 3.60 -15.40
C GLN A 126 -41.06 2.64 -14.49
N LYS A 127 -41.50 2.51 -13.24
CA LYS A 127 -40.84 1.66 -12.23
C LYS A 127 -41.22 0.20 -12.50
N LYS A 128 -40.40 -0.51 -13.28
CA LYS A 128 -40.45 -1.98 -13.32
C LYS A 128 -39.85 -2.51 -12.01
N LYS A 129 -40.63 -3.28 -11.24
CA LYS A 129 -40.12 -3.98 -10.04
C LYS A 129 -39.52 -5.30 -10.48
N THR A 130 -38.20 -5.41 -10.42
CA THR A 130 -37.48 -6.67 -10.68
C THR A 130 -37.02 -7.27 -9.36
N ARG A 131 -37.46 -8.50 -9.07
CA ARG A 131 -36.94 -9.28 -7.93
C ARG A 131 -35.70 -10.04 -8.37
N ILE A 132 -34.63 -9.94 -7.57
CA ILE A 132 -33.38 -10.67 -7.79
C ILE A 132 -33.47 -12.00 -7.04
N LEU A 133 -33.42 -13.11 -7.76
CA LEU A 133 -33.42 -14.47 -7.20
C LEU A 133 -32.04 -14.84 -6.67
N VAL A 134 -31.98 -15.88 -5.82
CA VAL A 134 -30.75 -16.38 -5.18
C VAL A 134 -29.66 -16.77 -6.21
N ASP A 135 -30.07 -17.19 -7.41
CA ASP A 135 -29.18 -17.55 -8.53
C ASP A 135 -28.75 -16.35 -9.40
N GLY A 136 -29.12 -15.13 -9.01
CA GLY A 136 -28.78 -13.89 -9.73
C GLY A 136 -29.64 -13.60 -10.97
N THR A 137 -30.62 -14.45 -11.28
CA THR A 137 -31.65 -14.18 -12.29
C THR A 137 -32.67 -13.16 -11.79
N THR A 138 -33.00 -12.16 -12.61
CA THR A 138 -34.07 -11.21 -12.34
C THR A 138 -35.37 -11.70 -12.97
N GLN A 139 -36.41 -11.84 -12.15
CA GLN A 139 -37.76 -12.14 -12.65
C GLN A 139 -38.52 -10.81 -12.76
N GLU A 140 -39.01 -10.48 -13.96
CA GLU A 140 -39.92 -9.35 -14.16
C GLU A 140 -41.30 -9.78 -13.67
N GLU A 141 -41.78 -9.20 -12.56
CA GLU A 141 -43.21 -9.28 -12.22
C GLU A 141 -43.96 -8.37 -13.20
N MET A 142 -44.77 -8.97 -14.08
CA MET A 142 -45.80 -8.22 -14.79
C MET A 142 -46.98 -8.02 -13.83
N ASP A 143 -47.21 -6.78 -13.42
CA ASP A 143 -48.47 -6.39 -12.77
C ASP A 143 -49.58 -6.60 -13.82
N VAL A 144 -50.39 -7.64 -13.64
CA VAL A 144 -51.64 -7.82 -14.38
C VAL A 144 -52.70 -7.00 -13.62
N ASP A 145 -53.02 -5.85 -14.21
CA ASP A 145 -54.08 -4.86 -13.90
C ASP A 145 -54.64 -4.75 -12.47
#